data_AF-A0A6J4JW24-F1
#
_entry.id   AF-A0A6J4JW24-F1
#
_cell.length_a   1.000
_cell.length_b   1.000
_cell.length_c   1.000
_cell.angle_alpha   90.00
_cell.angle_beta   90.00
_cell.angle_gamma   90.00
#
_symmetry.space_group_name_H-M   'P 1'
#
loop_
_entity.id
_entity.type
_entity.pdbx_description
1 polymer ?
#
loop_
_entity_poly.entity_id
_entity_poly.type
_entity_poly.pdbx_seq_one_letter_code
_entity_poly.pdbx_strand_id
1 'polypeptide(L)' 'MSEVDPADLARLRSRRAWSEDVEEGRAARRAECAASRAGHLAVVVVSGEAPRCEHCGETLSPDALRRAGYRPVRP' A
#
# COMPACT_ATOMS: atom_id res chain seq x y z
N MET A 1 9.92 39.96 -4.52
CA MET A 1 10.23 38.68 -3.85
C MET A 1 9.09 38.45 -2.87
N SER A 2 8.24 37.45 -3.10
CA SER A 2 7.10 37.21 -2.20
C SER A 2 7.62 36.55 -0.92
N GLU A 3 7.55 37.27 0.21
CA GLU A 3 7.76 36.66 1.52
C GLU A 3 6.66 35.63 1.77
N VAL A 4 7.06 34.39 2.05
CA VAL A 4 6.14 33.32 2.41
C VAL A 4 5.78 33.49 3.88
N ASP A 5 4.48 33.57 4.18
CA ASP A 5 4.00 33.74 5.54
C ASP A 5 4.39 32.52 6.41
N PRO A 6 4.92 32.74 7.64
CA PRO A 6 5.26 31.64 8.54
C PRO A 6 4.09 30.71 8.86
N ALA A 7 2.84 31.18 8.83
CA ALA A 7 1.65 30.36 8.99
C ALA A 7 1.41 29.42 7.79
N ASP A 8 1.68 29.87 6.57
CA ASP A 8 1.61 29.02 5.37
C ASP A 8 2.69 27.92 5.41
N LEU A 9 3.89 28.25 5.88
CA LEU A 9 4.94 27.27 6.14
C LEU A 9 4.52 26.22 7.19
N ALA A 10 3.92 26.66 8.30
CA ALA A 10 3.42 25.75 9.34
C ALA A 10 2.30 24.84 8.80
N ARG A 11 1.40 25.37 7.98
CA ARG A 11 0.32 24.60 7.33
C ARG A 11 0.87 23.56 6.36
N LEU A 12 1.87 23.90 5.54
CA LEU A 12 2.51 22.97 4.62
C LEU A 12 3.26 21.85 5.36
N ARG A 13 3.98 22.18 6.43
CA ARG A 13 4.66 21.18 7.28
C ARG A 13 3.68 20.22 7.94
N SER A 14 2.57 20.74 8.46
CA SER A 14 1.51 19.91 9.06
C SER A 14 0.88 18.96 8.05
N ARG A 15 0.63 19.42 6.81
CA ARG A 15 0.16 18.55 5.72
C ARG A 15 1.17 17.46 5.35
N ARG A 16 2.46 17.77 5.38
CA ARG A 16 3.52 16.80 5.11
C ARG A 16 3.58 15.72 6.19
N ALA A 17 3.45 16.09 7.46
CA ALA A 17 3.41 15.14 8.56
C ALA A 17 2.28 14.11 8.37
N TRP A 18 1.07 14.56 8.00
CA TRP A 18 -0.04 13.64 7.70
C TRP A 18 0.25 12.69 6.54
N SER A 19 0.96 13.14 5.51
CA SER A 19 1.38 12.28 4.41
C SER A 19 2.42 11.25 4.84
N GLU A 20 3.34 11.63 5.73
CA GLU A 20 4.36 10.74 6.30
C GLU A 20 3.72 9.68 7.20
N ASP A 21 2.74 10.04 8.04
CA ASP A 21 1.95 9.08 8.84
C ASP A 21 1.23 8.04 7.97
N VAL A 22 0.66 8.46 6.83
CA VAL A 22 -0.03 7.56 5.90
C VAL A 22 0.93 6.59 5.22
N GLU A 23 2.10 7.08 4.79
CA GLU A 23 3.13 6.24 4.17
C GLU A 23 3.83 5.33 5.18
N GLU A 24 4.03 5.77 6.42
CA GLU A 24 4.52 4.92 7.51
C GLU A 24 3.52 3.82 7.85
N GLY A 25 2.22 4.16 7.93
CA GLY A 25 1.16 3.17 8.04
C GLY A 25 1.14 2.19 6.87
N ARG A 26 1.45 2.63 5.65
CA ARG A 26 1.58 1.75 4.46
C ARG A 26 2.83 0.88 4.51
N ALA A 27 3.94 1.39 5.02
CA ALA A 27 5.18 0.65 5.21
C ALA A 27 4.99 -0.47 6.25
N ALA A 28 4.34 -0.18 7.37
CA ALA A 28 3.99 -1.17 8.39
C ALA A 28 3.14 -2.32 7.81
N ARG A 29 2.08 -1.99 7.07
CA ARG A 29 1.20 -2.99 6.42
C ARG A 29 1.94 -3.85 5.38
N ARG A 30 2.92 -3.27 4.66
CA ARG A 30 3.81 -4.02 3.76
C ARG A 30 4.73 -4.97 4.53
N ALA A 31 5.30 -4.52 5.65
CA ALA A 31 6.15 -5.35 6.50
C ALA A 31 5.35 -6.53 7.10
N GLU A 32 4.12 -6.30 7.54
CA GLU A 32 3.22 -7.37 8.03
C GLU A 32 2.88 -8.39 6.94
N CYS A 33 2.59 -7.92 5.72
CA CYS A 33 2.40 -8.81 4.57
C CYS A 33 3.65 -9.65 4.31
N ALA A 34 4.83 -9.04 4.28
CA ALA A 34 6.11 -9.72 4.06
C ALA A 34 6.47 -10.72 5.16
N ALA A 35 6.08 -10.45 6.40
CA ALA A 35 6.26 -11.37 7.53
C ALA A 35 5.29 -12.56 7.48
N SER A 36 4.18 -12.45 6.75
CA SER A 36 3.24 -13.55 6.58
C SER A 36 3.82 -14.63 5.67
N ARG A 37 3.59 -15.90 5.99
CA ARG A 37 4.06 -17.04 5.17
C ARG A 37 3.49 -17.03 3.74
N ALA A 38 2.31 -16.43 3.57
CA ALA A 38 1.63 -16.25 2.30
C ALA A 38 2.12 -15.02 1.51
N GLY A 39 2.87 -14.12 2.15
CA GLY A 39 3.34 -12.85 1.57
C GLY A 39 2.29 -11.74 1.52
N HIS A 40 0.98 -12.04 1.55
CA HIS A 40 -0.10 -11.05 1.60
C HIS A 40 -1.29 -11.58 2.42
N LEU A 41 -1.87 -10.69 3.24
CA LEU A 41 -2.89 -11.06 4.23
C LEU A 41 -4.34 -10.98 3.71
N ALA A 42 -4.63 -10.05 2.79
CA ALA A 42 -6.00 -9.78 2.32
C ALA A 42 -6.03 -9.66 0.79
N VAL A 43 -5.92 -10.79 0.11
CA VAL A 43 -5.91 -10.84 -1.36
C VAL A 43 -7.34 -10.73 -1.91
N VAL A 44 -7.53 -9.77 -2.81
CA VAL A 44 -8.78 -9.59 -3.55
C VAL A 44 -8.54 -9.75 -5.04
N VAL A 45 -9.37 -10.58 -5.66
CA VAL A 45 -9.36 -10.88 -7.09
C VAL A 45 -10.74 -10.50 -7.65
N VAL A 46 -10.80 -9.43 -8.45
CA VAL A 46 -12.02 -8.99 -9.14
C VAL A 46 -11.90 -9.38 -10.61
N SER A 47 -12.97 -9.91 -11.20
CA SER A 47 -12.98 -10.29 -12.62
C SER A 47 -12.72 -9.06 -13.50
N GLY A 48 -11.68 -9.12 -14.33
CA GLY A 48 -11.29 -8.03 -15.22
C GLY A 48 -10.32 -7.01 -14.60
N GLU A 49 -9.94 -7.15 -13.33
CA GLU A 49 -8.96 -6.28 -12.67
C GLU A 49 -7.70 -7.05 -12.25
N ALA A 50 -6.60 -6.32 -12.08
CA ALA A 50 -5.39 -6.89 -11.52
C ALA A 50 -5.62 -7.21 -10.03
N PRO A 51 -5.27 -8.42 -9.56
CA PRO A 51 -5.42 -8.79 -8.16
C PRO A 51 -4.59 -7.90 -7.26
N ARG A 52 -5.11 -7.59 -6.08
CA ARG A 52 -4.48 -6.66 -5.13
C ARG A 52 -4.60 -7.14 -3.69
N CYS A 53 -3.68 -6.72 -2.83
CA CYS A 53 -3.80 -6.88 -1.39
C CYS A 53 -4.50 -5.65 -0.81
N GLU A 54 -5.66 -5.80 -0.17
CA GLU A 54 -6.35 -4.68 0.48
C GLU A 54 -5.64 -4.19 1.75
N HIS A 55 -4.85 -5.06 2.39
CA HIS A 55 -4.08 -4.70 3.58
C HIS A 55 -2.95 -3.72 3.26
N CYS A 56 -2.02 -4.12 2.38
CA CYS A 56 -0.88 -3.27 2.01
C CYS A 56 -1.13 -2.37 0.80
N GLY A 57 -2.23 -2.58 0.06
CA GLY A 57 -2.59 -1.82 -1.14
C GLY A 57 -1.75 -2.18 -2.37
N GLU A 58 -1.01 -3.27 -2.34
CA GLU A 58 -0.08 -3.66 -3.42
C GLU A 58 -0.78 -4.53 -4.47
N THR A 59 -0.53 -4.23 -5.75
CA THR A 59 -0.97 -5.07 -6.87
C THR A 59 -0.13 -6.35 -6.89
N LEU A 60 -0.81 -7.49 -6.93
CA LEU A 60 -0.17 -8.80 -6.77
C LEU A 60 0.31 -9.35 -8.11
N SER A 61 1.56 -9.80 -8.12
CA SER A 61 2.09 -10.60 -9.22
C SER A 61 1.53 -12.04 -9.17
N PRO A 62 1.57 -12.78 -10.29
CA PRO A 62 1.19 -14.19 -10.31
C PRO A 62 1.97 -15.06 -9.30
N ASP A 63 3.22 -14.71 -8.99
CA ASP A 63 4.01 -15.40 -7.96
C ASP A 63 3.53 -15.09 -6.54
N ALA A 64 3.13 -13.84 -6.28
CA ALA A 64 2.53 -13.45 -5.00
C ALA A 64 1.19 -14.18 -4.77
N LEU A 65 0.37 -14.29 -5.80
CA LEU A 65 -0.86 -15.09 -5.77
C LEU A 65 -0.59 -16.57 -5.47
N ARG A 66 0.40 -17.16 -6.14
CA ARG A 66 0.81 -18.56 -5.90
C ARG A 66 1.26 -18.78 -4.45
N ARG A 67 2.03 -17.85 -3.87
CA ARG A 67 2.43 -17.89 -2.45
C ARG A 67 1.23 -17.76 -1.50
N ALA A 68 0.23 -16.97 -1.88
CA ALA A 68 -1.02 -16.85 -1.14
C ALA A 68 -2.00 -18.02 -1.34
N GLY A 69 -1.60 -19.07 -2.08
CA GLY A 69 -2.43 -20.26 -2.32
C GLY A 69 -3.43 -20.12 -3.46
N TYR A 70 -3.45 -18.98 -4.17
CA TYR A 70 -4.27 -18.81 -5.36
C TYR A 70 -3.58 -19.51 -6.54
N ARG A 71 -4.25 -20.51 -7.10
CA ARG A 71 -3.80 -21.13 -8.35
C ARG A 71 -4.26 -20.28 -9.53
N PRO A 72 -3.38 -19.99 -10.50
CA PRO A 72 -3.82 -19.40 -11.76
C PRO A 72 -4.82 -20.37 -12.40
N VAL A 73 -6.07 -19.93 -12.53
CA VAL A 73 -7.07 -20.64 -13.33
C VAL A 73 -6.64 -20.42 -14.77
N ARG A 74 -6.03 -21.45 -15.36
CA ARG A 74 -5.69 -21.45 -16.78
C ARG A 74 -7.02 -21.43 -17.56
N PRO A 75 -7.20 -20.54 -18.56
CA PRO A 75 -8.35 -20.63 -19.45
C PRO A 75 -8.34 -21.96 -20.22
#